data_AF-A0A9W6YLG2-F1
#
_entry.id   AF-A0A9W6YLG2-F1
#
_cell.length_a   1.000
_cell.length_b   1.000
_cell.length_c   1.000
_cell.angle_alpha   90.00
_cell.angle_beta   90.00
_cell.angle_gamma   90.00
#
_symmetry.space_group_name_H-M   'P 1'
#
loop_
_entity.id
_entity.type
_entity.pdbx_description
1 polymer ?
#
loop_
_entity_poly.entity_id
_entity_poly.type
_entity_poly.pdbx_seq_one_letter_code
_entity_poly.pdbx_strand_id
1 'polypeptide(L)'
;MFAYELARLKILNIQAIKWGSSYRVKVRGRTGKMVYVSNISRTINKRLVAKQYNISIETLETHTTLRLDFYDKLENVLSTQVSAFKVNVALGYELVSKTDPDDTRYFYPNLANTHVFNSPIAINSKADIRKKVISEIRSMEMADKLNYPSSGNKLKAITAFKIFIYHRDHALGDSEAVIPKTIRENKHVINFPKTNNKCQKYLCGLCYCQLTADTTSADRINNNLGHIDGNILVSCVKCNTARKDMSLRGFRYKKLLELNSDRLVYSIDKEEKDIYSKMKANIAGGPIEGCRVFGTAYQ
;
A
#
# COMPACT_ATOMS: atom_id res chain seq x y z
N MET A 1 10.65 -4.55 -26.87
CA MET A 1 9.27 -4.98 -27.13
C MET A 1 8.78 -5.80 -25.96
N PHE A 2 7.64 -5.41 -25.41
CA PHE A 2 7.03 -6.03 -24.23
C PHE A 2 6.24 -7.30 -24.62
N ALA A 3 5.95 -8.17 -23.66
CA ALA A 3 5.25 -9.44 -23.91
C ALA A 3 3.83 -9.26 -24.46
N TYR A 4 3.13 -8.18 -24.09
CA TYR A 4 1.80 -7.88 -24.64
C TYR A 4 1.86 -7.41 -26.10
N GLU A 5 2.90 -6.64 -26.47
CA GLU A 5 3.13 -6.29 -27.88
C GLU A 5 3.34 -7.57 -28.68
N LEU A 6 4.13 -8.51 -28.17
CA LEU A 6 4.37 -9.81 -28.79
C LEU A 6 3.07 -10.62 -28.99
N ALA A 7 2.18 -10.66 -27.99
CA ALA A 7 0.89 -11.35 -28.11
C ALA A 7 -0.04 -10.70 -29.15
N ARG A 8 -0.06 -9.37 -29.23
CA ARG A 8 -0.86 -8.62 -30.21
C ARG A 8 -0.32 -8.74 -31.63
N LEU A 9 1.00 -8.75 -31.78
CA LEU A 9 1.64 -9.02 -33.06
C LEU A 9 1.26 -10.41 -33.58
N LYS A 10 1.16 -11.43 -32.71
CA LYS A 10 0.67 -12.75 -33.11
C LYS A 10 -0.77 -12.72 -33.63
N ILE A 11 -1.66 -11.94 -33.03
CA ILE A 11 -3.06 -11.76 -33.51
C ILE A 11 -3.07 -11.15 -34.91
N LEU A 12 -2.16 -10.20 -35.17
CA LEU A 12 -2.00 -9.57 -36.48
C LEU A 12 -1.16 -10.40 -37.47
N ASN A 13 -0.81 -11.64 -37.10
CA ASN A 13 0.09 -12.51 -37.86
C ASN A 13 1.46 -11.87 -38.18
N ILE A 14 1.93 -10.97 -37.30
CA ILE A 14 3.22 -10.31 -37.38
C ILE A 14 4.24 -11.12 -36.59
N GLN A 15 5.25 -11.62 -37.28
CA GLN A 15 6.31 -12.42 -36.68
C GLN A 15 7.37 -11.53 -35.99
N ALA A 16 7.49 -11.66 -34.67
CA ALA A 16 8.57 -11.05 -33.91
C ALA A 16 9.67 -12.08 -33.59
N ILE A 17 10.92 -11.62 -33.64
CA ILE A 17 12.12 -12.43 -33.47
C ILE A 17 12.74 -12.12 -32.12
N LYS A 18 13.12 -13.16 -31.36
CA LYS A 18 13.84 -13.01 -30.09
C LYS A 18 15.25 -12.47 -30.38
N TRP A 19 15.64 -11.41 -29.68
CA TRP A 19 16.91 -10.72 -29.80
C TRP A 19 17.47 -10.43 -28.41
N GLY A 20 18.35 -11.32 -27.92
CA GLY A 20 18.80 -11.32 -26.52
C GLY A 20 17.64 -11.51 -25.55
N SER A 21 17.50 -10.61 -24.57
CA SER A 21 16.39 -10.55 -23.61
C SER A 21 15.14 -9.85 -24.13
N SER A 22 15.11 -9.46 -25.41
CA SER A 22 14.02 -8.67 -26.02
C SER A 22 13.45 -9.30 -27.29
N TYR A 23 12.37 -8.74 -27.83
CA TYR A 23 11.84 -9.11 -29.14
C TYR A 23 11.92 -7.92 -30.11
N ARG A 24 12.08 -8.20 -31.40
CA ARG A 24 12.13 -7.21 -32.49
C ARG A 24 11.34 -7.69 -33.70
N VAL A 25 10.73 -6.77 -34.42
CA VAL A 25 10.08 -7.05 -35.71
C VAL A 25 11.01 -6.65 -36.84
N LYS A 26 11.17 -7.55 -37.81
CA LYS A 26 12.01 -7.34 -38.99
C LYS A 26 11.19 -6.61 -40.05
N VAL A 27 11.60 -5.41 -40.43
CA VAL A 27 10.89 -4.57 -41.43
C VAL A 27 11.87 -4.01 -42.44
N ARG A 28 11.37 -3.62 -43.61
CA ARG A 28 12.18 -2.90 -44.61
C ARG A 28 12.23 -1.40 -44.28
N GLY A 29 13.43 -0.86 -44.07
CA GLY A 29 13.66 0.56 -43.76
C GLY A 29 13.53 1.47 -44.97
N ARG A 30 13.68 2.78 -44.77
CA ARG A 30 13.56 3.80 -45.84
C ARG A 30 14.55 3.61 -46.99
N THR A 31 15.74 3.10 -46.69
CA THR A 31 16.80 2.82 -47.66
C THR A 31 16.63 1.48 -48.39
N GLY A 32 15.52 0.78 -48.17
CA GLY A 32 15.28 -0.55 -48.74
C GLY A 32 15.98 -1.71 -48.01
N LYS A 33 16.87 -1.42 -47.05
CA LYS A 33 17.56 -2.43 -46.21
C LYS A 33 16.65 -2.95 -45.10
N MET A 34 16.86 -4.20 -44.70
CA MET A 34 16.14 -4.78 -43.54
C MET A 34 16.65 -4.16 -42.23
N VAL A 35 15.72 -3.76 -41.37
CA VAL A 35 15.98 -3.18 -40.04
C VAL A 35 15.13 -3.88 -38.98
N TYR A 36 15.60 -3.85 -37.74
CA TYR A 36 14.92 -4.51 -36.62
C TYR A 36 14.35 -3.48 -35.65
N VAL A 37 13.04 -3.45 -35.54
CA VAL A 37 12.30 -2.49 -34.73
C VAL A 37 11.97 -3.10 -33.37
N SER A 38 12.35 -2.42 -32.29
CA SER A 38 12.11 -2.85 -30.91
C SER A 38 10.96 -2.13 -30.20
N ASN A 39 10.57 -0.94 -30.67
CA ASN A 39 9.50 -0.10 -30.12
C ASN A 39 8.54 0.27 -31.25
N ILE A 40 7.40 -0.42 -31.31
CA ILE A 40 6.41 -0.24 -32.39
C ILE A 40 5.51 0.96 -32.11
N SER A 41 5.48 1.48 -30.88
CA SER A 41 4.68 2.67 -30.52
C SER A 41 5.14 3.95 -31.22
N ARG A 42 6.39 4.02 -31.71
CA ARG A 42 6.88 5.18 -32.49
C ARG A 42 6.19 5.26 -33.85
N THR A 43 5.64 6.41 -34.22
CA THR A 43 4.91 6.65 -35.49
C THR A 43 5.68 6.19 -36.73
N ILE A 44 6.99 6.46 -36.79
CA ILE A 44 7.85 6.01 -37.90
C ILE A 44 7.88 4.48 -37.98
N ASN A 45 8.01 3.82 -36.84
CA ASN A 45 8.06 2.37 -36.76
C ASN A 45 6.71 1.72 -37.07
N LYS A 46 5.59 2.32 -36.60
CA LYS A 46 4.23 1.90 -37.00
C LYS A 46 4.09 1.90 -38.52
N ARG A 47 4.50 2.98 -39.20
CA ARG A 47 4.44 3.08 -40.66
C ARG A 47 5.26 1.98 -41.35
N LEU A 48 6.46 1.69 -40.85
CA LEU A 48 7.30 0.62 -41.42
C LEU A 48 6.69 -0.77 -41.22
N VAL A 49 6.15 -1.05 -40.02
CA VAL A 49 5.48 -2.33 -39.72
C VAL A 49 4.19 -2.47 -40.52
N ALA A 50 3.35 -1.43 -40.54
CA ALA A 50 2.10 -1.40 -41.30
C ALA A 50 2.34 -1.69 -42.79
N LYS A 51 3.33 -1.02 -43.38
CA LYS A 51 3.73 -1.24 -44.78
C LYS A 51 4.26 -2.66 -45.02
N GLN A 52 5.10 -3.19 -44.13
CA GLN A 52 5.73 -4.50 -44.30
C GLN A 52 4.72 -5.64 -44.26
N TYR A 53 3.71 -5.53 -43.40
CA TYR A 53 2.72 -6.59 -43.16
C TYR A 53 1.38 -6.31 -43.85
N ASN A 54 1.32 -5.28 -44.70
CA ASN A 54 0.12 -4.87 -45.45
C ASN A 54 -1.12 -4.72 -44.56
N ILE A 55 -0.96 -4.06 -43.42
CA ILE A 55 -2.03 -3.73 -42.49
C ILE A 55 -2.20 -2.22 -42.42
N SER A 56 -3.41 -1.73 -42.19
CA SER A 56 -3.63 -0.31 -42.01
C SER A 56 -2.95 0.18 -40.72
N ILE A 57 -2.52 1.44 -40.72
CA ILE A 57 -1.95 2.07 -39.51
C ILE A 57 -3.01 2.06 -38.40
N GLU A 58 -4.28 2.29 -38.75
CA GLU A 58 -5.40 2.29 -37.82
C GLU A 58 -5.60 0.91 -37.17
N THR A 59 -5.60 -0.20 -37.93
CA THR A 59 -5.69 -1.56 -37.37
C THR A 59 -4.50 -1.85 -36.44
N LEU A 60 -3.29 -1.48 -36.86
CA LEU A 60 -2.10 -1.62 -36.02
C LEU A 60 -2.23 -0.76 -34.75
N GLU A 61 -2.76 0.45 -34.85
CA GLU A 61 -3.02 1.36 -33.75
C GLU A 61 -4.08 0.78 -32.82
N THR A 62 -5.28 0.43 -33.27
CA THR A 62 -6.33 -0.21 -32.46
C THR A 62 -5.79 -1.37 -31.64
N HIS A 63 -5.01 -2.27 -32.25
CA HIS A 63 -4.42 -3.41 -31.53
C HIS A 63 -3.20 -3.06 -30.64
N THR A 64 -2.58 -1.90 -30.82
CA THR A 64 -1.49 -1.40 -29.96
C THR A 64 -1.92 -0.31 -28.95
N THR A 65 -3.09 0.31 -29.13
CA THR A 65 -3.61 1.48 -28.37
C THR A 65 -4.77 1.15 -27.46
N LEU A 66 -5.50 0.03 -27.64
CA LEU A 66 -6.63 -0.32 -26.78
C LEU A 66 -6.30 -0.47 -25.27
N ARG A 67 -5.01 -0.46 -24.90
CA ARG A 67 -4.54 -0.43 -23.49
C ARG A 67 -3.69 0.79 -23.13
N LEU A 68 -3.32 1.64 -24.09
CA LEU A 68 -2.62 2.91 -23.83
C LEU A 68 -3.53 3.88 -23.06
N ASP A 69 -4.82 3.88 -23.39
CA ASP A 69 -5.84 4.69 -22.74
C ASP A 69 -5.88 4.52 -21.21
N PHE A 70 -5.71 3.30 -20.69
CA PHE A 70 -5.75 3.03 -19.25
C PHE A 70 -4.54 3.65 -18.52
N TYR A 71 -3.33 3.38 -19.00
CA TYR A 71 -2.11 3.87 -18.36
C TYR A 71 -1.98 5.37 -18.53
N ASP A 72 -2.39 5.91 -19.68
CA ASP A 72 -2.37 7.34 -19.95
C ASP A 72 -3.42 8.06 -19.09
N LYS A 73 -4.64 7.51 -18.92
CA LYS A 73 -5.65 8.06 -17.99
C LYS A 73 -5.16 8.03 -16.54
N LEU A 74 -4.59 6.92 -16.09
CA LEU A 74 -4.02 6.80 -14.75
C LEU A 74 -2.86 7.80 -14.55
N GLU A 75 -1.94 7.85 -15.50
CA GLU A 75 -0.81 8.77 -15.45
C GLU A 75 -1.27 10.23 -15.43
N ASN A 76 -2.27 10.58 -16.24
CA ASN A 76 -2.86 11.91 -16.27
C ASN A 76 -3.50 12.27 -14.93
N VAL A 77 -4.35 11.41 -14.35
CA VAL A 77 -4.99 11.66 -13.05
C VAL A 77 -3.97 11.83 -11.92
N LEU A 78 -2.88 11.07 -11.95
CA LEU A 78 -1.81 11.19 -10.94
C LEU A 78 -0.91 12.41 -11.20
N SER A 79 -0.77 12.83 -12.46
CA SER A 79 0.08 13.97 -12.85
C SER A 79 -0.58 15.33 -12.64
N THR A 80 -1.91 15.38 -12.49
CA THR A 80 -2.65 16.61 -12.14
C THR A 80 -2.53 16.97 -10.67
N GLN A 81 -2.00 16.07 -9.84
CA GLN A 81 -1.79 16.34 -8.42
C GLN A 81 -0.64 17.34 -8.23
N VAL A 82 -0.89 18.39 -7.43
CA VAL A 82 0.01 19.53 -7.26
C VAL A 82 1.00 19.38 -6.09
N SER A 83 0.66 18.58 -5.08
CA SER A 83 1.51 18.31 -3.92
C SER A 83 2.02 16.87 -3.93
N ALA A 84 2.98 16.54 -3.07
CA ALA A 84 3.33 15.13 -2.82
C ALA A 84 2.13 14.39 -2.22
N PHE A 85 1.92 13.12 -2.60
CA PHE A 85 0.76 12.34 -2.16
C PHE A 85 1.11 10.88 -1.91
N LYS A 86 0.22 10.13 -1.25
CA LYS A 86 0.21 8.67 -1.37
C LYS A 86 -0.87 8.23 -2.33
N VAL A 87 -0.65 7.12 -3.00
CA VAL A 87 -1.65 6.50 -3.87
C VAL A 87 -1.80 5.03 -3.53
N ASN A 88 -3.04 4.56 -3.51
CA ASN A 88 -3.34 3.15 -3.69
C ASN A 88 -4.28 2.98 -4.89
N VAL A 89 -4.22 1.83 -5.54
CA VAL A 89 -5.02 1.51 -6.72
C VAL A 89 -5.70 0.18 -6.47
N ALA A 90 -7.00 0.12 -6.74
CA ALA A 90 -7.75 -1.13 -6.81
C ALA A 90 -8.14 -1.42 -8.26
N LEU A 91 -8.01 -2.67 -8.70
CA LEU A 91 -8.30 -3.09 -10.07
C LEU A 91 -9.63 -3.83 -10.13
N GLY A 92 -10.46 -3.48 -11.12
CA GLY A 92 -11.59 -4.29 -11.53
C GLY A 92 -11.17 -5.18 -12.69
N TYR A 93 -11.44 -6.48 -12.58
CA TYR A 93 -11.03 -7.44 -13.59
C TYR A 93 -12.03 -8.57 -13.76
N GLU A 94 -12.01 -9.16 -14.94
CA GLU A 94 -12.82 -10.31 -15.31
C GLU A 94 -11.91 -11.53 -15.43
N LEU A 95 -12.28 -12.61 -14.76
CA LEU A 95 -11.68 -13.92 -14.92
C LEU A 95 -12.56 -14.76 -15.85
N VAL A 96 -11.95 -15.71 -16.53
CA VAL A 96 -12.64 -16.75 -17.30
C VAL A 96 -12.08 -18.11 -16.91
N SER A 97 -12.94 -19.12 -16.87
CA SER A 97 -12.50 -20.49 -16.64
C SER A 97 -11.60 -20.99 -17.78
N LYS A 98 -10.66 -21.87 -17.46
CA LYS A 98 -9.81 -22.55 -18.45
C LYS A 98 -10.58 -23.66 -19.18
N THR A 99 -11.62 -24.22 -18.55
CA THR A 99 -12.40 -25.35 -19.08
C THR A 99 -13.71 -24.91 -19.72
N ASP A 100 -14.27 -23.78 -19.28
CA ASP A 100 -15.51 -23.22 -19.81
C ASP A 100 -15.31 -21.73 -20.18
N PRO A 101 -15.30 -21.38 -21.48
CA PRO A 101 -15.13 -20.00 -21.92
C PRO A 101 -16.27 -19.05 -21.53
N ASP A 102 -17.46 -19.57 -21.26
CA ASP A 102 -18.65 -18.77 -20.92
C ASP A 102 -18.75 -18.50 -19.41
N ASP A 103 -18.07 -19.31 -18.59
CA ASP A 103 -17.92 -19.08 -17.15
C ASP A 103 -16.95 -17.91 -16.90
N THR A 104 -17.55 -16.74 -16.71
CA THR A 104 -16.86 -15.48 -16.46
C THR A 104 -17.21 -14.91 -15.10
N ARG A 105 -16.20 -14.38 -14.42
CA ARG A 105 -16.36 -13.82 -13.07
C ARG A 105 -15.75 -12.45 -12.97
N TYR A 106 -16.58 -11.47 -12.63
CA TYR A 106 -16.14 -10.09 -12.43
C TYR A 106 -15.76 -9.81 -10.97
N PHE A 107 -14.67 -9.07 -10.80
CA PHE A 107 -14.18 -8.55 -9.52
C PHE A 107 -14.26 -7.04 -9.53
N TYR A 108 -14.99 -6.47 -8.58
CA TYR A 108 -15.14 -5.03 -8.44
C TYR A 108 -13.91 -4.39 -7.77
N PRO A 109 -13.44 -3.21 -8.22
CA PRO A 109 -12.28 -2.53 -7.62
C PRO A 109 -12.56 -2.04 -6.19
N ASN A 110 -12.01 -2.78 -5.23
CA ASN A 110 -12.04 -2.50 -3.79
C ASN A 110 -10.67 -2.80 -3.14
N LEU A 111 -10.21 -1.91 -2.25
CA LEU A 111 -8.95 -2.05 -1.51
C LEU A 111 -8.89 -3.28 -0.60
N ALA A 112 -10.03 -3.86 -0.22
CA ALA A 112 -10.04 -5.04 0.64
C ALA A 112 -9.50 -6.31 -0.04
N ASN A 113 -9.66 -6.42 -1.36
CA ASN A 113 -9.47 -7.69 -2.08
C ASN A 113 -8.90 -7.57 -3.50
N THR A 114 -8.79 -6.35 -4.04
CA THR A 114 -8.27 -6.10 -5.39
C THR A 114 -7.23 -4.97 -5.40
N HIS A 115 -6.62 -4.70 -4.25
CA HIS A 115 -5.55 -3.71 -4.15
C HIS A 115 -4.31 -4.15 -4.94
N VAL A 116 -3.70 -3.20 -5.62
CA VAL A 116 -2.41 -3.37 -6.30
C VAL A 116 -1.27 -3.33 -5.28
N PHE A 117 -1.39 -2.48 -4.26
CA PHE A 117 -0.35 -2.29 -3.26
C PHE A 117 -0.87 -2.65 -1.87
N ASN A 118 -0.13 -3.48 -1.14
CA ASN A 118 -0.46 -3.84 0.25
C ASN A 118 -0.55 -2.61 1.15
N SER A 119 0.17 -1.54 0.80
CA SER A 119 0.11 -0.25 1.47
C SER A 119 0.20 0.91 0.46
N PRO A 120 -0.33 2.10 0.78
CA PRO A 120 -0.27 3.25 -0.12
C PRO A 120 1.17 3.68 -0.43
N ILE A 121 1.46 3.87 -1.72
CA ILE A 121 2.79 4.23 -2.23
C ILE A 121 2.98 5.75 -2.25
N ALA A 122 4.12 6.22 -1.77
CA ALA A 122 4.47 7.64 -1.82
C ALA A 122 4.94 8.08 -3.22
N ILE A 123 4.33 9.16 -3.73
CA ILE A 123 4.67 9.83 -4.98
C ILE A 123 5.22 11.22 -4.64
N ASN A 124 6.53 11.40 -4.81
CA ASN A 124 7.22 12.66 -4.55
C ASN A 124 7.54 13.43 -5.83
N SER A 125 7.46 12.79 -6.99
CA SER A 125 7.72 13.40 -8.30
C SER A 125 6.89 12.73 -9.38
N LYS A 126 6.70 13.39 -10.53
CA LYS A 126 6.03 12.78 -11.69
C LYS A 126 6.74 11.51 -12.18
N ALA A 127 8.06 11.41 -12.00
CA ALA A 127 8.83 10.22 -12.37
C ALA A 127 8.46 8.99 -11.52
N ASP A 128 8.03 9.20 -10.27
CA ASP A 128 7.60 8.11 -9.39
C ASP A 128 6.33 7.43 -9.89
N ILE A 129 5.45 8.15 -10.59
CA ILE A 129 4.21 7.59 -11.15
C ILE A 129 4.55 6.41 -12.09
N ARG A 130 5.45 6.64 -13.04
CA ARG A 130 5.87 5.60 -13.98
C ARG A 130 6.68 4.49 -13.30
N LYS A 131 7.60 4.86 -12.40
CA LYS A 131 8.56 3.94 -11.77
C LYS A 131 7.96 3.05 -10.69
N LYS A 132 6.98 3.55 -9.94
CA LYS A 132 6.41 2.86 -8.77
C LYS A 132 5.00 2.35 -9.04
N VAL A 133 4.17 3.08 -9.79
CA VAL A 133 2.76 2.73 -10.00
C VAL A 133 2.55 1.93 -11.28
N ILE A 134 2.90 2.52 -12.43
CA ILE A 134 2.64 1.92 -13.74
C ILE A 134 3.45 0.63 -13.92
N SER A 135 4.72 0.64 -13.52
CA SER A 135 5.58 -0.54 -13.56
C SER A 135 5.00 -1.74 -12.78
N GLU A 136 4.41 -1.50 -11.61
CA GLU A 136 3.87 -2.56 -10.76
C GLU A 136 2.56 -3.13 -11.33
N ILE A 137 1.64 -2.27 -11.77
CA ILE A 137 0.40 -2.73 -12.42
C ILE A 137 0.73 -3.57 -13.66
N ARG A 138 1.75 -3.16 -14.44
CA ARG A 138 2.24 -3.95 -15.58
C ARG A 138 2.85 -5.29 -15.16
N SER A 139 3.55 -5.34 -14.02
CA SER A 139 4.11 -6.59 -13.50
C SER A 139 2.98 -7.55 -13.09
N MET A 140 1.88 -7.03 -12.51
CA MET A 140 0.70 -7.81 -12.15
C MET A 140 -0.06 -8.37 -13.34
N GLU A 141 -0.14 -7.64 -14.46
CA GLU A 141 -0.75 -8.16 -15.69
C GLU A 141 0.02 -9.36 -16.28
N MET A 142 1.29 -9.50 -15.92
CA MET A 142 2.18 -10.55 -16.41
C MET A 142 2.38 -11.68 -15.38
N ALA A 143 1.83 -11.57 -14.18
CA ALA A 143 2.07 -12.48 -13.06
C ALA A 143 0.75 -12.93 -12.41
N ASP A 144 0.77 -14.06 -11.71
CA ASP A 144 -0.37 -14.57 -10.91
C ASP A 144 -0.56 -13.78 -9.60
N LYS A 145 -0.45 -12.45 -9.65
CA LYS A 145 -0.56 -11.56 -8.48
C LYS A 145 -2.00 -11.12 -8.16
N LEU A 146 -2.93 -11.34 -9.08
CA LEU A 146 -4.36 -11.11 -8.84
C LEU A 146 -4.93 -12.24 -7.98
N ASN A 147 -5.98 -11.93 -7.23
CA ASN A 147 -6.67 -12.96 -6.46
C ASN A 147 -7.50 -13.85 -7.40
N TYR A 148 -7.10 -15.11 -7.51
CA TYR A 148 -7.81 -16.14 -8.25
C TYR A 148 -8.56 -17.06 -7.28
N PRO A 149 -9.87 -17.33 -7.49
CA PRO A 149 -10.62 -18.28 -6.68
C PRO A 149 -10.06 -19.70 -6.75
N SER A 150 -9.48 -20.06 -7.89
CA SER A 150 -8.88 -21.36 -8.16
C SER A 150 -7.86 -21.27 -9.29
N SER A 151 -6.95 -22.25 -9.36
CA SER A 151 -5.98 -22.41 -10.45
C SER A 151 -6.63 -22.67 -11.82
N GLY A 152 -7.93 -23.01 -11.84
CA GLY A 152 -8.73 -23.21 -13.05
C GLY A 152 -9.11 -21.92 -13.77
N ASN A 153 -8.87 -20.75 -13.18
CA ASN A 153 -9.20 -19.45 -13.78
C ASN A 153 -8.01 -18.81 -14.47
N LYS A 154 -8.27 -17.99 -15.49
CA LYS A 154 -7.29 -17.10 -16.13
C LYS A 154 -7.85 -15.69 -16.25
N LEU A 155 -6.98 -14.68 -16.22
CA LEU A 155 -7.37 -13.29 -16.43
C LEU A 155 -7.87 -13.10 -17.88
N LYS A 156 -9.12 -12.61 -18.04
CA LYS A 156 -9.69 -12.23 -19.33
C LYS A 156 -9.35 -10.79 -19.68
N ALA A 157 -9.67 -9.85 -18.78
CA ALA A 157 -9.39 -8.43 -18.96
C ALA A 157 -9.36 -7.66 -17.63
N ILE A 158 -8.63 -6.55 -17.59
CA ILE A 158 -8.83 -5.49 -16.60
C ILE A 158 -9.87 -4.54 -17.18
N THR A 159 -10.97 -4.35 -16.46
CA THR A 159 -12.15 -3.62 -16.96
C THR A 159 -12.37 -2.29 -16.24
N ALA A 160 -11.84 -2.14 -15.02
CA ALA A 160 -12.01 -0.92 -14.24
C ALA A 160 -10.82 -0.67 -13.29
N PHE A 161 -10.77 0.53 -12.72
CA PHE A 161 -9.88 0.85 -11.62
C PHE A 161 -10.50 1.89 -10.70
N LYS A 162 -10.05 1.90 -9.45
CA LYS A 162 -10.37 2.94 -8.48
C LYS A 162 -9.08 3.45 -7.85
N ILE A 163 -8.83 4.75 -7.99
CA ILE A 163 -7.64 5.42 -7.46
C ILE A 163 -8.00 6.02 -6.11
N PHE A 164 -7.16 5.78 -5.11
CA PHE A 164 -7.25 6.38 -3.79
C PHE A 164 -6.06 7.29 -3.61
N ILE A 165 -6.30 8.60 -3.65
CA ILE A 165 -5.28 9.63 -3.47
C ILE A 165 -5.38 10.12 -2.02
N TYR A 166 -4.25 10.04 -1.33
CA TYR A 166 -4.09 10.56 0.02
C TYR A 166 -3.19 11.78 -0.08
N HIS A 167 -3.82 12.96 -0.11
CA HIS A 167 -3.09 14.22 -0.13
C HIS A 167 -2.22 14.34 1.11
N ARG A 168 -1.04 14.94 0.93
CA ARG A 168 -0.16 15.30 2.02
C ARG A 168 0.11 16.79 1.94
N ASP A 169 0.17 17.41 3.11
CA ASP A 169 0.51 18.84 3.23
C ASP A 169 2.03 19.09 3.20
N HIS A 170 2.86 18.04 3.09
CA HIS A 170 4.32 18.14 3.09
C HIS A 170 5.00 16.97 2.32
N ALA A 171 6.16 17.26 1.72
CA ALA A 171 7.00 16.27 1.02
C ALA A 171 7.79 15.37 2.00
N LEU A 172 8.09 14.12 1.62
CA LEU A 172 8.91 13.20 2.43
C LEU A 172 10.38 13.26 2.01
N GLY A 173 11.26 13.57 2.97
CA GLY A 173 12.72 13.52 2.83
C GLY A 173 13.42 14.85 3.11
N ASP A 174 12.69 15.95 3.06
CA ASP A 174 13.21 17.26 3.46
C ASP A 174 12.83 17.61 4.89
N SER A 175 13.87 17.98 5.64
CA SER A 175 13.96 18.59 6.97
C SER A 175 12.67 18.72 7.79
N GLU A 176 12.68 18.00 8.93
CA GLU A 176 11.81 18.15 10.10
C GLU A 176 10.33 18.35 9.78
N ALA A 177 9.56 17.25 9.76
CA ALA A 177 8.12 17.34 9.91
C ALA A 177 7.81 18.28 11.09
N VAL A 178 7.33 19.49 10.80
CA VAL A 178 7.05 20.50 11.81
C VAL A 178 5.83 20.00 12.57
N ILE A 179 6.09 19.31 13.68
CA ILE A 179 5.04 18.80 14.56
C ILE A 179 4.18 20.00 14.97
N PRO A 180 2.87 20.02 14.65
CA PRO A 180 1.99 21.15 14.94
C PRO A 180 2.09 21.56 16.40
N LYS A 181 2.00 22.88 16.67
CA LYS A 181 2.14 23.44 18.03
C LYS A 181 1.24 22.73 19.04
N THR A 182 -0.01 22.44 18.65
CA THR A 182 -1.00 21.73 19.45
C THR A 182 -0.60 20.30 19.84
N ILE A 183 0.24 19.63 19.04
CA ILE A 183 0.77 18.29 19.32
C ILE A 183 2.08 18.40 20.10
N ARG A 184 2.94 19.36 19.74
CA ARG A 184 4.24 19.62 20.39
C ARG A 184 4.10 20.08 21.84
N GLU A 185 3.07 20.88 22.12
CA GLU A 185 2.77 21.43 23.44
C GLU A 185 1.72 20.59 24.18
N ASN A 186 1.24 19.49 23.58
CA ASN A 186 0.30 18.60 24.25
C ASN A 186 1.01 17.86 25.38
N LYS A 187 0.64 18.15 26.63
CA LYS A 187 1.18 17.50 27.83
C LYS A 187 1.07 15.95 27.83
N HIS A 188 0.24 15.37 26.95
CA HIS A 188 0.04 13.92 26.80
C HIS A 188 0.73 13.30 25.60
N VAL A 189 1.22 14.12 24.65
CA VAL A 189 2.08 13.66 23.57
C VAL A 189 3.51 13.82 24.08
N ILE A 190 4.11 12.70 24.48
CA ILE A 190 5.51 12.68 24.89
C ILE A 190 6.37 12.80 23.64
N ASN A 191 6.58 14.02 23.16
CA ASN A 191 7.79 14.30 22.39
C ASN A 191 8.95 14.34 23.36
N PHE A 192 9.98 13.54 23.09
CA PHE A 192 11.13 13.37 23.97
C PHE A 192 11.71 14.74 24.36
N PRO A 193 11.61 15.15 25.63
CA PRO A 193 12.27 16.36 26.06
C PRO A 193 13.77 16.02 26.07
N LYS A 194 14.50 16.58 25.10
CA LYS A 194 15.96 16.48 24.89
C LYS A 194 16.50 15.22 24.17
N THR A 195 15.94 14.81 23.03
CA THR A 195 16.72 13.95 22.11
C THR A 195 16.75 14.53 20.69
N ASN A 196 17.96 14.71 20.16
CA ASN A 196 18.22 14.98 18.73
C ASN A 196 17.77 13.79 17.87
N ASN A 197 16.47 13.56 17.72
CA ASN A 197 15.88 12.55 16.82
C ASN A 197 16.41 11.11 17.00
N LYS A 198 16.75 10.69 18.23
CA LYS A 198 17.05 9.28 18.55
C LYS A 198 15.94 8.70 19.43
N CYS A 199 15.31 7.62 18.98
CA CYS A 199 14.34 6.85 19.76
C CYS A 199 14.93 6.52 21.14
N GLN A 200 14.28 6.96 22.23
CA GLN A 200 14.65 6.53 23.58
C GLN A 200 14.39 5.03 23.71
N LYS A 201 15.45 4.24 23.93
CA LYS A 201 15.39 2.77 23.93
C LYS A 201 14.88 2.16 25.24
N TYR A 202 14.73 2.94 26.32
CA TYR A 202 14.47 2.41 27.67
C TYR A 202 13.33 3.17 28.35
N LEU A 203 12.09 2.70 28.15
CA LEU A 203 10.88 3.23 28.79
C LEU A 203 10.23 2.17 29.67
N CYS A 204 9.57 2.62 30.74
CA CYS A 204 8.79 1.74 31.61
C CYS A 204 7.61 1.13 30.83
N GLY A 205 7.49 -0.20 30.82
CA GLY A 205 6.38 -0.91 30.16
C GLY A 205 5.00 -0.78 30.83
N LEU A 206 4.88 0.05 31.87
CA LEU A 206 3.65 0.30 32.63
C LEU A 206 3.20 1.77 32.59
N CYS A 207 4.09 2.72 32.83
CA CYS A 207 3.76 4.15 32.87
C CYS A 207 4.50 4.99 31.81
N TYR A 208 5.35 4.36 30.98
CA TYR A 208 6.12 5.01 29.92
C TYR A 208 7.08 6.12 30.38
N CYS A 209 7.37 6.23 31.68
CA CYS A 209 8.44 7.11 32.13
C CYS A 209 9.80 6.63 31.60
N GLN A 210 10.73 7.57 31.41
CA GLN A 210 12.10 7.27 31.03
C GLN A 210 12.78 6.42 32.11
N LEU A 211 13.56 5.42 31.69
CA LEU A 211 14.34 4.58 32.58
C LEU A 211 15.82 4.93 32.50
N THR A 212 16.46 5.01 33.66
CA THR A 212 17.92 4.97 33.83
C THR A 212 18.33 3.65 34.47
N ALA A 213 19.64 3.41 34.59
CA ALA A 213 20.16 2.27 35.32
C ALA A 213 19.64 2.20 36.77
N ASP A 214 19.41 3.35 37.40
CA ASP A 214 18.98 3.45 38.80
C ASP A 214 17.46 3.32 38.98
N THR A 215 16.67 3.61 37.94
CA THR A 215 15.21 3.63 38.03
C THR A 215 14.54 2.42 37.41
N THR A 216 15.29 1.58 36.70
CA THR A 216 14.78 0.39 36.02
C THR A 216 14.64 -0.80 36.97
N SER A 217 13.70 -1.69 36.67
CA SER A 217 13.46 -2.92 37.40
C SER A 217 12.89 -4.01 36.50
N ALA A 218 13.14 -5.26 36.87
CA ALA A 218 12.56 -6.44 36.22
C ALA A 218 11.24 -6.81 36.93
N ASP A 219 10.12 -6.51 36.28
CA ASP A 219 8.78 -6.86 36.77
C ASP A 219 8.32 -8.20 36.18
N ARG A 220 7.59 -9.00 36.96
CA ARG A 220 7.11 -10.31 36.53
C ARG A 220 5.76 -10.19 35.87
N ILE A 221 5.61 -10.62 34.62
CA ILE A 221 4.31 -10.57 33.92
C ILE A 221 3.28 -11.43 34.69
N ASN A 222 3.69 -12.61 35.14
CA ASN A 222 2.97 -13.48 36.05
C ASN A 222 3.72 -13.61 37.38
N ASN A 223 3.06 -13.20 38.47
CA ASN A 223 3.61 -13.19 39.83
C ASN A 223 3.78 -14.59 40.44
N ASN A 224 3.17 -15.62 39.84
CA ASN A 224 3.32 -17.02 40.27
C ASN A 224 4.53 -17.70 39.62
N LEU A 225 5.17 -17.06 38.64
CA LEU A 225 6.35 -17.56 37.96
C LEU A 225 7.59 -16.75 38.39
N GLY A 226 8.76 -17.38 38.32
CA GLY A 226 10.04 -16.73 38.57
C GLY A 226 10.45 -15.75 37.46
N HIS A 227 11.66 -15.20 37.59
CA HIS A 227 12.29 -14.39 36.56
C HIS A 227 12.86 -15.28 35.45
N ILE A 228 12.00 -15.67 34.52
CA ILE A 228 12.35 -16.45 33.33
C ILE A 228 12.13 -15.63 32.06
N ASP A 229 12.83 -15.99 30.99
CA ASP A 229 12.64 -15.33 29.70
C ASP A 229 11.17 -15.46 29.24
N GLY A 230 10.63 -14.39 28.67
CA GLY A 230 9.21 -14.28 28.34
C GLY A 230 8.26 -13.98 29.52
N ASN A 231 8.71 -14.01 30.78
CA ASN A 231 7.92 -13.60 31.95
C ASN A 231 8.41 -12.28 32.58
N ILE A 232 9.38 -11.59 31.96
CA ILE A 232 9.96 -10.35 32.49
C ILE A 232 9.49 -9.14 31.65
N LEU A 233 9.01 -8.11 32.33
CA LEU A 233 8.71 -6.80 31.79
C LEU A 233 9.65 -5.76 32.41
N VAL A 234 10.34 -4.99 31.57
CA VAL A 234 11.13 -3.85 32.05
C VAL A 234 10.17 -2.74 32.50
N SER A 235 10.24 -2.35 33.77
CA SER A 235 9.39 -1.30 34.35
C SER A 235 10.19 -0.42 35.31
N CYS A 236 9.67 0.76 35.66
CA CYS A 236 10.31 1.56 36.70
C CYS A 236 10.04 0.97 38.08
N VAL A 237 10.99 1.16 39.01
CA VAL A 237 10.88 0.67 40.39
C VAL A 237 9.55 1.09 41.03
N LYS A 238 9.12 2.34 40.82
CA LYS A 238 7.84 2.87 41.34
C LYS A 238 6.63 2.05 40.89
N CYS A 239 6.58 1.67 39.60
CA CYS A 239 5.47 0.88 39.07
C CYS A 239 5.50 -0.56 39.55
N ASN A 240 6.68 -1.18 39.59
CA ASN A 240 6.85 -2.55 40.08
C ASN A 240 6.41 -2.65 41.55
N THR A 241 6.92 -1.76 42.41
CA THR A 241 6.54 -1.70 43.83
C THR A 241 5.04 -1.41 44.02
N ALA A 242 4.45 -0.54 43.19
CA ALA A 242 3.02 -0.24 43.27
C ALA A 242 2.12 -1.36 42.73
N ARG A 243 2.61 -2.18 41.79
CA ARG A 243 1.85 -3.30 41.23
C ARG A 243 1.71 -4.45 42.23
N LYS A 244 2.76 -4.72 43.03
CA LYS A 244 2.77 -5.82 44.00
C LYS A 244 2.31 -7.14 43.35
N ASP A 245 1.25 -7.74 43.87
CA ASP A 245 0.61 -8.97 43.44
C ASP A 245 -0.46 -8.75 42.35
N MET A 246 -0.86 -7.52 42.07
CA MET A 246 -1.88 -7.19 41.06
C MET A 246 -1.47 -7.67 39.67
N SER A 247 -2.41 -8.26 38.94
CA SER A 247 -2.16 -8.70 37.56
C SER A 247 -1.70 -7.53 36.67
N LEU A 248 -0.82 -7.83 35.71
CA LEU A 248 -0.30 -6.84 34.77
C LEU A 248 -1.43 -6.09 34.06
N ARG A 249 -2.48 -6.81 33.67
CA ARG A 249 -3.67 -6.25 33.02
C ARG A 249 -4.41 -5.28 33.94
N GLY A 250 -4.69 -5.68 35.18
CA GLY A 250 -5.38 -4.85 36.16
C GLY A 250 -4.59 -3.58 36.48
N PHE A 251 -3.27 -3.69 36.62
CA PHE A 251 -2.43 -2.53 36.92
C PHE A 251 -2.31 -1.55 35.75
N ARG A 252 -2.23 -2.06 34.51
CA ARG A 252 -2.29 -1.20 33.32
C ARG A 252 -3.60 -0.45 33.22
N TYR A 253 -4.72 -1.13 33.52
CA TYR A 253 -6.03 -0.49 33.55
C TYR A 253 -6.09 0.60 34.62
N LYS A 254 -5.60 0.32 35.83
CA LYS A 254 -5.49 1.33 36.90
C LYS A 254 -4.66 2.54 36.48
N LYS A 255 -3.49 2.34 35.86
CA LYS A 255 -2.63 3.43 35.38
C LYS A 255 -3.29 4.25 34.26
N LEU A 256 -4.06 3.59 33.41
CA LEU A 256 -4.86 4.27 32.38
C LEU A 256 -5.93 5.17 33.01
N LEU A 257 -6.65 4.68 34.03
CA LEU A 257 -7.64 5.47 34.76
C LEU A 257 -6.98 6.64 35.50
N GLU A 258 -5.85 6.42 36.16
CA GLU A 258 -5.09 7.49 36.84
C GLU A 258 -4.65 8.59 35.87
N LEU A 259 -4.10 8.21 34.71
CA LEU A 259 -3.65 9.15 33.67
C LEU A 259 -4.79 10.01 33.11
N ASN A 260 -6.01 9.48 33.14
CA ASN A 260 -7.20 10.14 32.63
C ASN A 260 -8.17 10.54 33.74
N SER A 261 -7.71 10.63 34.99
CA SER A 261 -8.56 10.98 36.13
C SER A 261 -9.17 12.39 36.00
N ASP A 262 -8.57 13.27 35.19
CA ASP A 262 -9.06 14.61 34.84
C ASP A 262 -9.89 14.63 33.53
N ARG A 263 -10.20 13.47 32.94
CA ARG A 263 -10.82 13.33 31.62
C ARG A 263 -11.96 12.32 31.64
N LEU A 264 -13.02 12.59 30.89
CA LEU A 264 -14.09 11.62 30.65
C LEU A 264 -13.57 10.49 29.75
N VAL A 265 -13.01 9.44 30.35
CA VAL A 265 -12.77 8.16 29.69
C VAL A 265 -13.98 7.28 29.95
N TYR A 266 -14.89 7.23 28.98
CA TYR A 266 -15.88 6.16 28.91
C TYR A 266 -15.20 4.92 28.34
N SER A 267 -15.17 3.83 29.10
CA SER A 267 -14.91 2.51 28.55
C SER A 267 -16.13 2.10 27.75
N ILE A 268 -16.04 2.08 26.41
CA ILE A 268 -17.14 1.57 25.60
C ILE A 268 -17.26 0.07 25.87
N ASP A 269 -18.25 -0.28 26.69
CA ASP A 269 -18.56 -1.66 27.01
C ASP A 269 -19.60 -2.24 26.04
N LYS A 270 -20.15 -3.41 26.37
CA LYS A 270 -21.11 -4.09 25.51
C LYS A 270 -22.43 -3.34 25.39
N GLU A 271 -22.79 -2.55 26.40
CA GLU A 271 -24.04 -1.79 26.46
C GLU A 271 -23.95 -0.55 25.56
N GLU A 272 -22.75 0.02 25.42
CA GLU A 272 -22.48 1.23 24.65
C GLU A 272 -21.94 0.97 23.23
N LYS A 273 -21.93 -0.29 22.78
CA LYS A 273 -21.43 -0.74 21.47
C LYS A 273 -22.03 0.02 20.27
N ASP A 274 -23.26 0.49 20.41
CA ASP A 274 -23.95 1.28 19.39
C ASP A 274 -23.30 2.66 19.16
N ILE A 275 -22.75 3.27 20.21
CA ILE A 275 -22.05 4.56 20.13
C ILE A 275 -20.73 4.40 19.38
N TYR A 276 -19.98 3.34 19.66
CA TYR A 276 -18.78 3.00 18.89
C TYR A 276 -19.10 2.77 17.41
N SER A 277 -20.19 2.06 17.11
CA SER A 277 -20.61 1.78 15.73
C SER A 277 -20.98 3.07 14.98
N LYS A 278 -21.65 4.01 15.65
CA LYS A 278 -21.98 5.34 15.12
C LYS A 278 -20.73 6.22 14.92
N MET A 279 -19.80 6.23 15.88
CA MET A 279 -18.52 6.93 15.74
C MET A 279 -17.69 6.37 14.58
N LYS A 280 -17.63 5.04 14.44
CA LYS A 280 -16.94 4.37 13.33
C LYS A 280 -17.56 4.69 11.98
N ALA A 281 -18.90 4.75 11.90
CA ALA A 281 -19.62 5.11 10.68
C ALA A 281 -19.38 6.57 10.25
N ASN A 282 -19.08 7.46 11.20
CA ASN A 282 -18.86 8.89 10.95
C ASN A 282 -17.39 9.26 10.70
N ILE A 283 -16.45 8.30 10.74
CA ILE A 283 -15.06 8.53 10.32
C ILE A 283 -15.00 8.51 8.79
N ALA A 284 -15.00 9.70 8.17
CA ALA A 284 -14.78 9.88 6.75
C ALA A 284 -13.28 10.06 6.45
N GLY A 285 -12.66 9.04 5.83
CA GLY A 285 -11.25 9.02 5.43
C GLY A 285 -10.52 7.76 5.93
N GLY A 286 -9.62 7.22 5.11
CA GLY A 286 -8.96 5.91 5.27
C GLY A 286 -8.28 5.59 6.62
N PRO A 287 -7.74 4.38 6.79
CA PRO A 287 -7.37 3.82 8.10
C PRO A 287 -6.31 4.68 8.79
N ILE A 288 -6.58 5.05 10.04
CA ILE A 288 -5.61 5.66 10.95
C ILE A 288 -4.65 4.55 11.43
N GLU A 289 -3.54 4.36 10.74
CA GLU A 289 -2.33 3.80 11.36
C GLU A 289 -1.73 4.87 12.27
N GLY A 290 -2.25 5.00 13.49
CA GLY A 290 -1.76 6.07 14.38
C GLY A 290 -2.59 6.37 15.62
N CYS A 291 -3.42 5.45 16.10
CA CYS A 291 -3.88 5.44 17.49
C CYS A 291 -4.43 4.05 17.75
N ARG A 292 -3.76 3.25 18.59
CA ARG A 292 -4.40 2.08 19.17
C ARG A 292 -5.52 2.58 20.08
N VAL A 293 -6.70 2.80 19.52
CA VAL A 293 -7.94 2.67 20.27
C VAL A 293 -8.05 1.18 20.55
N PHE A 294 -7.53 0.76 21.71
CA PHE A 294 -7.61 -0.62 22.17
C PHE A 294 -9.06 -0.96 22.50
N GLY A 295 -9.84 -1.30 21.48
CA GLY A 295 -11.04 -2.10 21.66
C GLY A 295 -10.62 -3.56 21.85
N THR A 296 -10.40 -4.00 23.09
CA THR A 296 -10.44 -5.43 23.38
C THR A 296 -11.91 -5.85 23.36
N ALA A 297 -12.36 -6.39 22.23
CA ALA A 297 -13.57 -7.20 22.20
C ALA A 297 -13.31 -8.42 23.09
N TYR A 298 -13.98 -8.48 24.24
CA TYR A 298 -14.09 -9.73 24.99
C TYR A 298 -15.00 -10.66 24.19
N GLN A 299 -14.49 -11.85 23.84
CA GLN A 299 -15.32 -13.02 23.56
C GLN A 299 -15.90 -13.53 24.87
#